data_AF-A0A4V6QBR6-F1
#
_entry.id   AF-A0A4V6QBR6-F1
#
_cell.length_a   1.000
_cell.length_b   1.000
_cell.length_c   1.000
_cell.angle_alpha   90.00
_cell.angle_beta   90.00
_cell.angle_gamma   90.00
#
_symmetry.space_group_name_H-M   'P 1'
#
loop_
_entity.id
_entity.type
_entity.pdbx_description
1 polymer ?
#
loop_
_entity_poly.entity_id
_entity_poly.type
_entity_poly.pdbx_seq_one_letter_code
_entity_poly.pdbx_strand_id
1 'polypeptide(L)'
;MKKYFFLLMMSFVSIITNAQTSKLLMNDAKSYIGKIDDKAKMNVGFYSVFLDKDSPETYKVNGYSDVEGTKADFSGTIIFNSEKTKNSKDESKIYDLKFSEKGTGKHNGIFFGELSIKESLDKNQLKFEGTWTNYGNTMKFPVYFNN
;
A
#
# COMPACT_ATOMS: atom_id res chain seq x y z
N MET A 1 -51.27 14.92 -2.27
CA MET A 1 -49.98 15.56 -2.56
C MET A 1 -48.95 14.92 -1.62
N LYS A 2 -48.36 13.74 -1.89
CA LYS A 2 -47.34 13.45 -2.93
C LYS A 2 -46.37 14.62 -3.09
N LYS A 3 -45.16 14.53 -2.47
CA LYS A 3 -43.85 15.05 -2.95
C LYS A 3 -42.77 15.35 -1.89
N TYR A 4 -42.81 14.81 -0.66
CA TYR A 4 -41.68 14.99 0.30
C TYR A 4 -41.01 13.71 0.79
N PHE A 5 -41.32 12.55 0.18
CA PHE A 5 -40.63 11.29 0.49
C PHE A 5 -39.39 11.07 -0.39
N PHE A 6 -38.60 12.13 -0.61
CA PHE A 6 -37.48 12.11 -1.54
C PHE A 6 -36.33 12.96 -1.00
N LEU A 7 -35.74 12.59 0.15
CA LEU A 7 -34.36 12.99 0.48
C LEU A 7 -33.84 12.31 1.76
N LEU A 8 -33.78 10.98 1.82
CA LEU A 8 -32.96 10.32 2.84
C LEU A 8 -32.45 8.94 2.39
N MET A 9 -32.02 8.83 1.14
CA MET A 9 -30.97 7.86 0.83
C MET A 9 -29.65 8.56 1.15
N MET A 10 -29.24 8.51 2.42
CA MET A 10 -27.82 8.64 2.75
C MET A 10 -27.13 7.47 2.05
N SER A 11 -26.60 7.72 0.86
CA SER A 11 -25.51 6.91 0.35
C SER A 11 -24.38 7.07 1.37
N PHE A 12 -24.19 6.04 2.20
CA PHE A 12 -22.95 5.85 2.95
C PHE A 12 -21.83 5.58 1.94
N VAL A 13 -21.44 6.61 1.19
CA VAL A 13 -20.15 6.62 0.52
C VAL A 13 -19.15 6.74 1.66
N SER A 14 -18.48 5.64 1.99
CA SER A 14 -17.40 5.64 2.98
C SER A 14 -16.29 6.56 2.49
N ILE A 15 -16.33 7.82 2.91
CA ILE A 15 -15.24 8.76 2.69
C ILE A 15 -14.15 8.38 3.69
N ILE A 16 -13.25 7.47 3.29
CA ILE A 16 -12.02 7.23 4.06
C ILE A 16 -11.25 8.55 4.12
N THR A 17 -11.10 9.07 5.34
CA THR A 17 -10.28 10.24 5.65
C THR A 17 -8.80 9.87 5.71
N ASN A 18 -7.90 10.84 5.55
CA ASN A 18 -6.44 10.60 5.56
C ASN A 18 -5.95 9.88 6.84
N ALA A 19 -6.57 10.16 7.99
CA ALA A 19 -6.28 9.49 9.25
C ALA A 19 -6.67 8.00 9.21
N GLN A 20 -7.80 7.66 8.59
CA GLN A 20 -8.25 6.29 8.42
C GLN A 20 -7.35 5.51 7.43
N THR A 21 -6.88 6.14 6.35
CA THR A 21 -5.93 5.51 5.42
C THR A 21 -4.61 5.18 6.11
N SER A 22 -4.06 6.10 6.91
CA SER A 22 -2.80 5.86 7.64
C SER A 22 -2.92 4.66 8.59
N LYS A 23 -4.04 4.57 9.33
CA LYS A 23 -4.32 3.42 10.20
C LYS A 23 -4.49 2.13 9.40
N LEU A 24 -5.17 2.20 8.26
CA LEU A 24 -5.40 1.05 7.38
C LEU A 24 -4.09 0.48 6.83
N LEU A 25 -3.17 1.35 6.41
CA LEU A 25 -1.83 1.00 5.95
C LEU A 25 -0.95 0.39 7.05
N MET A 26 -1.19 0.75 8.32
CA MET A 26 -0.52 0.13 9.46
C MET A 26 -1.01 -1.29 9.76
N ASN A 27 -2.11 -1.75 9.14
CA ASN A 27 -2.67 -3.10 9.25
C ASN A 27 -2.80 -3.62 10.69
N ASP A 28 -3.24 -2.76 11.62
CA ASP A 28 -3.31 -3.07 13.05
C ASP A 28 -2.00 -3.65 13.62
N ALA A 29 -0.86 -3.11 13.15
CA ALA A 29 0.51 -3.55 13.47
C ALA A 29 0.86 -4.99 13.06
N LYS A 30 0.01 -5.65 12.25
CA LYS A 30 0.30 -6.96 11.66
C LYS A 30 1.09 -6.79 10.37
N SER A 31 2.02 -7.71 10.12
CA SER A 31 2.71 -7.78 8.84
C SER A 31 1.74 -8.16 7.73
N TYR A 32 1.94 -7.54 6.57
CA TYR A 32 1.47 -8.07 5.30
C TYR A 32 2.29 -9.31 4.93
N ILE A 33 1.64 -10.26 4.28
CA ILE A 33 2.22 -11.55 3.93
C ILE A 33 2.23 -11.69 2.42
N GLY A 34 3.30 -12.24 1.88
CA GLY A 34 3.44 -12.37 0.45
C GLY A 34 4.66 -13.16 0.02
N LYS A 35 5.16 -12.82 -1.17
CA LYS A 35 6.26 -13.50 -1.81
C LYS A 35 7.07 -12.57 -2.71
N ILE A 36 8.35 -12.90 -2.86
CA ILE A 36 9.28 -12.35 -3.84
C ILE A 36 9.75 -13.46 -4.79
N ASP A 37 9.91 -13.14 -6.08
CA ASP A 37 10.26 -14.11 -7.14
C ASP A 37 9.30 -15.31 -7.22
N ASP A 38 8.02 -15.08 -6.90
CA ASP A 38 6.95 -16.08 -6.88
C ASP A 38 7.15 -17.31 -5.97
N LYS A 39 8.24 -17.35 -5.19
CA LYS A 39 8.65 -18.51 -4.41
C LYS A 39 8.94 -18.17 -2.95
N ALA A 40 9.85 -17.23 -2.72
CA ALA A 40 10.37 -16.94 -1.40
C ALA A 40 9.32 -16.20 -0.58
N LYS A 41 9.00 -16.70 0.61
CA LYS A 41 8.02 -16.08 1.50
C LYS A 41 8.56 -14.77 2.04
N MET A 42 7.69 -13.76 2.07
CA MET A 42 8.04 -12.43 2.52
C MET A 42 6.99 -11.91 3.51
N ASN A 43 7.46 -11.23 4.55
CA ASN A 43 6.64 -10.40 5.43
C ASN A 43 7.03 -8.92 5.25
N VAL A 44 6.03 -8.04 5.24
CA VAL A 44 6.24 -6.59 5.18
C VAL A 44 5.50 -5.95 6.34
N GLY A 45 6.19 -5.19 7.19
CA GLY A 45 5.55 -4.46 8.29
C GLY A 45 5.86 -2.98 8.22
N PHE A 46 4.91 -2.14 8.67
CA PHE A 46 5.10 -0.70 8.80
C PHE A 46 5.25 -0.32 10.27
N TYR A 47 6.33 0.42 10.57
CA TYR A 47 6.55 1.02 11.88
C TYR A 47 5.81 2.35 12.02
N SER A 48 5.73 3.10 10.92
CA SER A 48 5.07 4.40 10.91
C SER A 48 4.54 4.70 9.51
N VAL A 49 3.33 5.26 9.46
CA VAL A 49 2.70 5.82 8.26
C VAL A 49 2.18 7.20 8.63
N PHE A 50 2.61 8.24 7.93
CA PHE A 50 2.12 9.60 8.16
C PHE A 50 1.94 10.35 6.86
N LEU A 51 0.92 11.18 6.82
CA LEU A 51 0.67 12.05 5.68
C LEU A 51 1.76 13.12 5.58
N ASP A 52 2.22 13.37 4.37
CA ASP A 52 3.17 14.45 4.12
C ASP A 52 2.49 15.81 4.29
N LYS A 53 3.16 16.74 4.97
CA LYS A 53 2.61 18.07 5.25
C LYS A 53 2.50 18.92 3.99
N ASP A 54 3.43 18.69 3.07
CA ASP A 54 3.55 19.46 1.83
C ASP A 54 2.82 18.78 0.66
N SER A 55 2.34 17.54 0.84
CA SER A 55 1.63 16.77 -0.19
C SER A 55 0.53 15.90 0.45
N PRO A 56 -0.74 16.37 0.45
CA PRO A 56 -1.85 15.69 1.11
C PRO A 56 -2.29 14.38 0.42
N GLU A 57 -1.63 14.00 -0.67
CA GLU A 57 -1.83 12.74 -1.40
C GLU A 57 -0.70 11.74 -1.15
N THR A 58 0.36 12.16 -0.45
CA THR A 58 1.56 11.36 -0.19
C THR A 58 1.61 10.93 1.26
N TYR A 59 1.78 9.62 1.48
CA TYR A 59 2.10 9.04 2.77
C TYR A 59 3.58 8.69 2.80
N LYS A 60 4.29 9.17 3.81
CA LYS A 60 5.65 8.77 4.13
C LYS A 60 5.59 7.56 5.06
N VAL A 61 6.39 6.55 4.76
CA VAL A 61 6.37 5.28 5.48
C VAL A 61 7.77 4.86 5.91
N ASN A 62 7.84 4.22 7.07
CA ASN A 62 9.01 3.45 7.50
C ASN A 62 8.54 2.07 7.93
N GLY A 63 9.35 1.05 7.65
CA GLY A 63 8.97 -0.33 7.89
C GLY A 63 10.12 -1.28 7.70
N TYR A 64 9.78 -2.55 7.51
CA TYR A 64 10.74 -3.61 7.21
C TYR A 64 10.16 -4.60 6.20
N SER A 65 11.05 -5.16 5.40
CA SER A 65 10.87 -6.41 4.66
C SER A 65 11.59 -7.52 5.43
N ASP A 66 11.02 -8.72 5.41
CA ASP A 66 11.63 -9.95 5.92
C ASP A 66 11.41 -11.05 4.89
N VAL A 67 12.48 -11.46 4.22
CA VAL A 67 12.47 -12.52 3.21
C VAL A 67 13.20 -13.72 3.79
N GLU A 68 12.45 -14.78 4.09
CA GLU A 68 12.97 -16.03 4.66
C GLU A 68 13.87 -15.85 5.90
N GLY A 69 13.56 -14.87 6.76
CA GLY A 69 14.32 -14.55 7.97
C GLY A 69 15.39 -13.48 7.78
N THR A 70 15.64 -13.05 6.54
CA THR A 70 16.54 -11.94 6.23
C THR A 70 15.77 -10.63 6.23
N LYS A 71 15.94 -9.85 7.30
CA LYS A 71 15.23 -8.60 7.52
C LYS A 71 16.01 -7.39 7.03
N ALA A 72 15.34 -6.48 6.33
CA ALA A 72 15.85 -5.17 5.97
C ALA A 72 14.83 -4.07 6.33
N ASP A 73 15.28 -3.02 6.99
CA ASP A 73 14.47 -1.82 7.18
C ASP A 73 14.28 -1.10 5.85
N PHE A 74 13.17 -0.39 5.66
CA PHE A 74 12.98 0.51 4.53
C PHE A 74 12.35 1.84 4.94
N SER A 75 12.49 2.82 4.06
CA SER A 75 11.73 4.07 4.07
C SER A 75 11.15 4.31 2.68
N GLY A 76 10.03 5.02 2.58
CA GLY A 76 9.42 5.22 1.27
C GLY A 76 8.17 6.07 1.26
N THR A 77 7.49 6.03 0.11
CA THR A 77 6.29 6.81 -0.16
C THR A 77 5.19 5.94 -0.76
N ILE A 78 3.95 6.28 -0.40
CA ILE A 78 2.71 5.77 -1.01
C ILE A 78 1.93 6.99 -1.48
N ILE A 79 1.68 7.13 -2.78
CA ILE A 79 1.13 8.35 -3.39
C ILE A 79 -0.19 8.02 -4.05
N PHE A 80 -1.26 8.71 -3.69
CA PHE A 80 -2.57 8.48 -4.30
C PHE A 80 -2.54 8.79 -5.80
N ASN A 81 -3.02 7.86 -6.63
CA ASN A 81 -3.11 8.04 -8.07
C ASN A 81 -4.58 8.15 -8.47
N SER A 82 -5.06 9.39 -8.59
CA SER A 82 -6.47 9.68 -8.90
C SER A 82 -6.87 9.22 -10.31
N GLU A 83 -5.95 9.24 -11.28
CA GLU A 83 -6.21 8.81 -12.66
C GLU A 83 -6.40 7.29 -12.73
N LYS A 84 -5.46 6.52 -12.16
CA LYS A 84 -5.58 5.06 -12.10
C LYS A 84 -6.80 4.61 -11.29
N THR A 85 -7.12 5.34 -10.21
CA THR A 85 -8.34 5.08 -9.42
C THR A 85 -9.60 5.26 -10.24
N LYS A 86 -9.72 6.36 -11.01
CA LYS A 86 -10.88 6.60 -11.89
C LYS A 86 -11.03 5.52 -12.98
N ASN A 87 -9.91 4.98 -13.44
CA ASN A 87 -9.86 3.95 -14.47
C ASN A 87 -9.97 2.51 -13.90
N SER A 88 -10.03 2.35 -12.58
CA SER A 88 -10.12 1.04 -11.95
C SER A 88 -11.49 0.41 -12.23
N LYS A 89 -11.48 -0.81 -12.77
CA LYS A 89 -12.70 -1.56 -13.10
C LYS A 89 -13.45 -2.07 -11.88
N ASP A 90 -12.79 -2.17 -10.73
CA ASP A 90 -13.34 -2.78 -9.53
C ASP A 90 -13.50 -1.78 -8.37
N GLU A 91 -13.53 -0.49 -8.71
CA GLU A 91 -13.70 0.64 -7.78
C GLU A 91 -12.61 0.72 -6.69
N SER A 92 -11.47 0.04 -6.89
CA SER A 92 -10.32 0.14 -5.98
C SER A 92 -9.66 1.53 -6.03
N LYS A 93 -9.24 2.02 -4.87
CA LYS A 93 -8.33 3.17 -4.75
C LYS A 93 -6.91 2.72 -5.04
N ILE A 94 -6.25 3.39 -5.98
CA ILE A 94 -4.91 3.04 -6.46
C ILE A 94 -3.89 4.05 -5.94
N TYR A 95 -2.75 3.54 -5.48
CA TYR A 95 -1.62 4.33 -5.02
C TYR A 95 -0.34 3.81 -5.67
N ASP A 96 0.56 4.72 -6.07
CA ASP A 96 1.90 4.39 -6.51
C ASP A 96 2.85 4.27 -5.30
N LEU A 97 3.78 3.32 -5.36
CA LEU A 97 4.64 2.93 -4.26
C LEU A 97 6.11 3.06 -4.62
N LYS A 98 6.91 3.50 -3.66
CA LYS A 98 8.37 3.39 -3.69
C LYS A 98 8.93 3.17 -2.30
N PHE A 99 9.47 1.98 -2.02
CA PHE A 99 10.15 1.65 -0.76
C PHE A 99 11.63 1.37 -1.03
N SER A 100 12.51 2.06 -0.32
CA SER A 100 13.97 1.92 -0.42
C SER A 100 14.50 1.29 0.86
N GLU A 101 15.09 0.10 0.74
CA GLU A 101 15.69 -0.61 1.87
C GLU A 101 16.97 0.08 2.33
N LYS A 102 17.22 0.09 3.63
CA LYS A 102 18.47 0.59 4.18
C LYS A 102 19.61 -0.36 3.80
N GLY A 103 20.74 0.22 3.45
CA GLY A 103 21.95 -0.51 3.06
C GLY A 103 22.27 -0.32 1.58
N THR A 104 23.46 -0.75 1.19
CA THR A 104 23.98 -0.62 -0.19
C THR A 104 24.49 -1.96 -0.71
N GLY A 105 24.14 -3.06 -0.03
CA GLY A 105 24.57 -4.40 -0.38
C GLY A 105 23.87 -4.94 -1.61
N LYS A 106 24.38 -6.05 -2.16
CA LYS A 106 23.77 -6.73 -3.31
C LYS A 106 22.33 -7.17 -3.04
N HIS A 107 21.98 -7.41 -1.78
CA HIS A 107 20.66 -7.89 -1.34
C HIS A 107 19.77 -6.78 -0.78
N ASN A 108 20.13 -5.51 -0.98
CA ASN A 108 19.25 -4.37 -0.69
C ASN A 108 18.82 -3.70 -1.99
N GLY A 109 17.61 -3.16 -2.00
CA GLY A 109 17.05 -2.58 -3.20
C GLY A 109 15.89 -1.65 -2.98
N ILE A 110 15.22 -1.38 -4.10
CA ILE A 110 14.03 -0.54 -4.15
C ILE A 110 12.88 -1.39 -4.67
N PHE A 111 11.80 -1.41 -3.90
CA PHE A 111 10.50 -1.90 -4.35
C PHE A 111 9.70 -0.73 -4.95
N PHE A 112 9.31 -0.87 -6.20
CA PHE A 112 8.39 0.04 -6.89
C PHE A 112 7.15 -0.74 -7.32
N GLY A 113 5.97 -0.16 -7.16
CA GLY A 113 4.74 -0.87 -7.47
C GLY A 113 3.49 -0.05 -7.24
N GLU A 114 2.39 -0.75 -7.07
CA GLU A 114 1.06 -0.21 -6.83
C GLU A 114 0.44 -0.86 -5.61
N LEU A 115 -0.32 -0.06 -4.86
CA LEU A 115 -1.25 -0.52 -3.84
C LEU A 115 -2.67 -0.32 -4.37
N SER A 116 -3.44 -1.40 -4.38
CA SER A 116 -4.88 -1.36 -4.58
C SER A 116 -5.59 -1.56 -3.24
N ILE A 117 -6.46 -0.62 -2.87
CA ILE A 117 -7.34 -0.72 -1.71
C ILE A 117 -8.77 -0.92 -2.18
N LYS A 118 -9.34 -2.07 -1.85
CA LYS A 118 -10.75 -2.37 -2.08
C LYS A 118 -11.51 -2.36 -0.75
N GLU A 119 -12.51 -1.49 -0.67
CA GLU A 119 -13.35 -1.35 0.52
C GLU A 119 -14.35 -2.51 0.60
N SER A 120 -14.60 -3.00 1.81
CA SER A 120 -15.59 -4.04 2.08
C SER A 120 -16.19 -3.82 3.46
N LEU A 121 -17.41 -4.35 3.68
CA LEU A 121 -18.10 -4.27 4.97
C LEU A 121 -17.37 -5.04 6.08
N ASP A 122 -16.67 -6.13 5.73
CA ASP A 122 -16.00 -6.98 6.71
C ASP A 122 -14.55 -6.53 6.97
N LYS A 123 -13.75 -6.49 5.91
CA LYS A 123 -12.33 -6.11 5.97
C LYS A 123 -11.87 -5.58 4.62
N ASN A 124 -11.26 -4.40 4.63
CA ASN A 124 -10.63 -3.82 3.45
C ASN A 124 -9.50 -4.72 2.96
N GLN A 125 -9.46 -4.92 1.64
CA GLN A 125 -8.42 -5.70 0.98
C GLN A 125 -7.35 -4.73 0.46
N LEU A 126 -6.11 -4.94 0.90
CA LEU A 126 -4.95 -4.17 0.48
C LEU A 126 -4.02 -5.11 -0.26
N LYS A 127 -3.76 -4.83 -1.54
CA LYS A 127 -2.89 -5.62 -2.39
C LYS A 127 -1.75 -4.75 -2.88
N PHE A 128 -0.53 -5.18 -2.62
CA PHE A 128 0.69 -4.54 -3.06
C PHE A 128 1.33 -5.41 -4.12
N GLU A 129 1.58 -4.83 -5.29
CA GLU A 129 2.10 -5.52 -6.45
C GLU A 129 3.18 -4.67 -7.11
N GLY A 130 4.29 -5.27 -7.50
CA GLY A 130 5.32 -4.53 -8.19
C GLY A 130 6.60 -5.30 -8.37
N THR A 131 7.70 -4.58 -8.37
CA THR A 131 9.02 -5.12 -8.64
C THR A 131 10.03 -4.58 -7.64
N TRP A 132 10.77 -5.49 -7.01
CA TRP A 132 11.98 -5.16 -6.28
C TRP A 132 13.19 -5.23 -7.22
N THR A 133 14.06 -4.24 -7.14
CA THR A 133 15.32 -4.19 -7.89
C THR A 133 16.45 -3.84 -6.94
N ASN A 134 17.54 -4.61 -6.96
CA ASN A 134 18.69 -4.30 -6.11
C ASN A 134 19.37 -2.99 -6.53
N TYR A 135 20.12 -2.35 -5.63
CA TYR A 135 20.79 -1.08 -5.95
C TYR A 135 21.82 -1.16 -7.09
N GLY A 136 22.37 -2.36 -7.34
CA GLY A 136 23.26 -2.61 -8.47
C GLY A 136 22.55 -2.79 -9.82
N ASN A 137 21.21 -2.81 -9.87
CA ASN A 137 20.39 -3.07 -11.05
C ASN A 137 20.71 -4.40 -11.76
N THR A 138 21.23 -5.39 -11.03
CA THR A 138 21.59 -6.72 -11.54
C THR A 138 20.55 -7.79 -11.20
N MET A 139 19.71 -7.54 -10.20
CA MET A 139 18.65 -8.45 -9.75
C MET A 139 17.33 -7.71 -9.72
N LYS A 140 16.31 -8.36 -10.28
CA LYS A 140 14.97 -7.82 -10.42
C LYS A 140 13.96 -8.95 -10.18
N PHE A 141 13.06 -8.77 -9.23
CA PHE A 141 12.09 -9.79 -8.83
C PHE A 141 10.68 -9.22 -8.74
N PRO A 142 9.66 -9.93 -9.25
CA PRO A 142 8.28 -9.60 -8.95
C PRO A 142 8.01 -9.77 -7.45
N VAL A 143 7.21 -8.86 -6.89
CA VAL A 143 6.82 -8.86 -5.48
C VAL A 143 5.31 -8.69 -5.37
N TYR A 144 4.70 -9.51 -4.53
CA TYR A 144 3.28 -9.46 -4.19
C TYR A 144 3.12 -9.64 -2.68
N PHE A 145 2.32 -8.80 -2.01
CA PHE A 145 1.90 -9.02 -0.62
C PHE A 145 0.54 -8.37 -0.32
N ASN A 146 -0.16 -8.91 0.68
CA ASN A 146 -1.49 -8.44 1.09
C ASN A 146 -1.75 -8.65 2.59
N ASN A 147 -2.89 -8.14 3.08
CA ASN A 147 -3.30 -8.18 4.49
C ASN A 147 -4.30 -9.29 4.85
#